data_AF-A0AAD7F6Y3-F1
#
_entry.id   AF-A0AAD7F6Y3-F1
#
_cell.length_a   1.000
_cell.length_b   1.000
_cell.length_c   1.000
_cell.angle_alpha   90.00
_cell.angle_beta   90.00
_cell.angle_gamma   90.00
#
_symmetry.space_group_name_H-M   'P 1'
#
loop_
_entity.id
_entity.type
_entity.pdbx_description
1 polymer ?
#
loop_
_entity_poly.entity_id
_entity_poly.type
_entity_poly.pdbx_seq_one_letter_code
_entity_poly.pdbx_strand_id
1 'polypeptide(L)'
;MSFSTLPPEICGSVCHELKELGGNLAPLCTTSRNFSREAQRILYHSVDLRGREMRAVTSWAYTITEHTHLAERVHALVLPAIESLDMSDNAKFVKALRKCINLKELRGAHGWMLSGFPFRLQKFENLVPWEGGVGDDFWKTQTEIRVLSLPYLPNLPSFENQLPNVIALGTPTLDVLPARPLQRVETRFLTSRDFSPLAQYSQTLTTLSVRGALASVQFSIPDILTSIAVSVPALLHLSIIEHRKMFLPHSPDPPTPIFRKGFRKLKTFVLQVRNIERFWSTESDAPDSTDSNDYEMNHLPDLERLGVDILKACPTLLRAAIGSEVVRGQEMRCVLTRANGGGAIQAEAVTALEFEALDMFWNP
;
A
#
# COMPACT_ATOMS: atom_id res chain seq x y z
N MET A 1 -30.17 32.59 -7.66
CA MET A 1 -29.12 32.51 -8.70
C MET A 1 -29.19 31.12 -9.32
N SER A 2 -29.17 31.00 -10.65
CA SER A 2 -29.16 29.68 -11.31
C SER A 2 -27.76 29.10 -11.26
N PHE A 3 -27.61 27.84 -10.80
CA PHE A 3 -26.33 27.12 -10.81
C PHE A 3 -25.75 26.93 -12.22
N SER A 4 -26.52 27.20 -13.28
CA SER A 4 -26.08 27.12 -14.67
C SER A 4 -25.01 28.15 -15.06
N THR A 5 -24.77 29.19 -14.25
CA THR A 5 -23.79 30.25 -14.55
C THR A 5 -22.47 30.09 -13.79
N LEU A 6 -22.33 29.08 -12.94
CA LEU A 6 -21.09 28.89 -12.21
C LEU A 6 -19.96 28.44 -13.16
N PRO A 7 -18.77 29.06 -13.09
CA PRO A 7 -17.62 28.61 -13.86
C PRO A 7 -17.23 27.16 -13.51
N PRO A 8 -16.72 26.36 -14.47
CA PRO A 8 -16.26 25.00 -14.23
C PRO A 8 -15.25 24.88 -13.08
N GLU A 9 -14.42 25.90 -12.87
CA GLU A 9 -13.41 25.95 -11.81
C GLU A 9 -14.06 25.90 -10.43
N ILE A 10 -15.14 26.68 -10.23
CA ILE A 10 -15.89 26.71 -8.97
C ILE A 10 -16.63 25.38 -8.76
N CYS A 11 -17.27 24.84 -9.80
CA CYS A 11 -17.90 23.52 -9.74
C CYS A 11 -16.87 22.43 -9.39
N GLY A 12 -15.66 22.52 -9.95
CA GLY A 12 -14.55 21.61 -9.70
C GLY A 12 -14.09 21.66 -8.24
N SER A 13 -13.90 22.86 -7.68
CA SER A 13 -13.56 23.04 -6.26
C SER A 13 -14.61 22.47 -5.33
N VAL A 14 -15.90 22.75 -5.58
CA VAL A 14 -17.01 22.21 -4.78
C VAL A 14 -17.06 20.68 -4.84
N CYS A 15 -16.91 20.09 -6.04
CA CYS A 15 -16.88 18.63 -6.17
C CYS A 15 -15.66 18.01 -5.47
N HIS A 16 -14.50 18.68 -5.47
CA HIS A 16 -13.31 18.19 -4.78
C HIS A 16 -13.50 18.21 -3.26
N GLU A 17 -13.92 19.33 -2.72
CA GLU A 17 -14.18 19.49 -1.27
C GLU A 17 -15.25 18.50 -0.79
N LEU A 18 -16.34 18.36 -1.54
CA LEU A 18 -17.38 17.38 -1.20
C LEU A 18 -16.85 15.94 -1.21
N LYS A 19 -15.94 15.61 -2.14
CA LYS A 19 -15.31 14.28 -2.21
C LYS A 19 -14.35 14.04 -1.04
N GLU A 20 -13.57 15.04 -0.65
CA GLU A 20 -12.66 14.98 0.52
C GLU A 20 -13.42 14.79 1.83
N LEU A 21 -14.62 15.38 1.94
CA LEU A 21 -15.53 15.17 3.06
C LEU A 21 -16.28 13.82 3.02
N GLY A 22 -15.97 12.94 2.05
CA GLY A 22 -16.63 11.65 1.88
C GLY A 22 -18.04 11.72 1.28
N GLY A 23 -18.42 12.87 0.72
CA GLY A 23 -19.73 13.10 0.11
C GLY A 23 -19.95 12.35 -1.20
N ASN A 24 -21.21 12.07 -1.50
CA ASN A 24 -21.62 11.46 -2.76
C ASN A 24 -21.76 12.52 -3.87
N LEU A 25 -20.96 12.41 -4.93
CA LEU A 25 -21.01 13.34 -6.07
C LEU A 25 -22.13 13.03 -7.08
N ALA A 26 -22.78 11.86 -7.00
CA ALA A 26 -23.79 11.46 -7.98
C ALA A 26 -24.97 12.45 -8.11
N PRO A 27 -25.50 13.06 -7.03
CA PRO A 27 -26.55 14.08 -7.16
C PRO A 27 -26.09 15.32 -7.94
N LEU A 28 -24.82 15.71 -7.86
CA LEU A 28 -24.31 16.87 -8.60
C LEU A 28 -24.35 16.63 -10.11
N CYS A 29 -24.31 15.37 -10.56
CA CYS A 29 -24.41 15.02 -11.98
C CYS A 29 -25.72 15.43 -12.64
N THR A 30 -26.79 15.66 -11.86
CA THR A 30 -28.12 16.04 -12.38
C THR A 30 -28.44 17.52 -12.19
N THR A 31 -27.61 18.27 -11.45
CA THR A 31 -27.87 19.68 -11.10
C THR A 31 -27.64 20.66 -12.26
N SER A 32 -26.50 20.54 -12.95
CA SER A 32 -26.12 21.39 -14.08
C SER A 32 -25.09 20.69 -14.96
N ARG A 33 -24.89 21.18 -16.19
CA ARG A 33 -23.88 20.64 -17.11
C ARG A 33 -22.45 20.77 -16.59
N ASN A 34 -22.13 21.89 -15.92
CA ASN A 34 -20.79 22.12 -15.39
C ASN A 34 -20.52 21.21 -14.18
N PHE A 35 -21.46 21.11 -13.25
CA PHE A 35 -21.35 20.14 -12.14
C PHE A 35 -21.28 18.71 -12.65
N SER A 36 -22.07 18.34 -13.65
CA SER A 36 -22.03 17.00 -14.25
C SER A 36 -20.67 16.68 -14.85
N ARG A 37 -20.10 17.60 -15.62
CA ARG A 37 -18.77 17.42 -16.22
C ARG A 37 -17.70 17.23 -15.14
N GLU A 38 -17.67 18.07 -14.12
CA GLU A 38 -16.64 18.02 -13.07
C GLU A 38 -16.84 16.84 -12.10
N ALA A 39 -18.08 16.55 -11.71
CA ALA A 39 -18.40 15.39 -10.87
C ALA A 39 -18.02 14.08 -11.58
N GLN A 40 -18.38 13.92 -12.86
CA GLN A 40 -17.96 12.75 -13.64
C GLN A 40 -16.44 12.69 -13.82
N ARG A 41 -15.75 13.83 -13.95
CA ARG A 41 -14.28 13.86 -14.05
C ARG A 41 -13.67 13.25 -12.79
N ILE A 42 -14.14 13.66 -11.61
CA ILE A 42 -13.63 13.15 -10.33
C ILE A 42 -14.04 11.69 -10.10
N LEU A 43 -15.31 11.34 -10.33
CA LEU A 43 -15.86 10.00 -10.11
C LEU A 43 -15.18 8.92 -10.98
N TYR A 44 -14.82 9.25 -12.22
CA TYR A 44 -14.24 8.30 -13.16
C TYR A 44 -12.72 8.38 -13.26
N HIS A 45 -12.06 9.40 -12.70
CA HIS A 45 -10.59 9.54 -12.77
C HIS A 45 -9.86 8.40 -12.05
N SER A 46 -10.26 8.12 -10.81
CA SER A 46 -9.72 7.03 -10.00
C SER A 46 -10.88 6.16 -9.50
N VAL A 47 -10.96 4.95 -10.04
CA VAL A 47 -12.05 4.01 -9.77
C VAL A 47 -11.53 2.88 -8.90
N ASP A 48 -12.08 2.75 -7.70
CA ASP A 48 -11.82 1.62 -6.81
C ASP A 48 -13.07 0.72 -6.72
N LEU A 49 -12.94 -0.48 -7.28
CA LEU A 49 -13.98 -1.50 -7.30
C LEU A 49 -13.75 -2.58 -6.23
N ARG A 50 -12.74 -2.45 -5.36
CA ARG A 50 -12.50 -3.39 -4.25
C ARG A 50 -13.67 -3.37 -3.27
N GLY A 51 -14.05 -4.55 -2.79
CA GLY A 51 -15.14 -4.73 -1.82
C GLY A 51 -16.52 -4.29 -2.32
N ARG A 52 -16.66 -3.91 -3.60
CA ARG A 52 -17.95 -3.56 -4.20
C ARG A 52 -18.71 -4.84 -4.56
N GLU A 53 -20.02 -4.81 -4.38
CA GLU A 53 -20.88 -5.88 -4.85
C GLU A 53 -20.75 -6.06 -6.37
N MET A 54 -20.78 -7.30 -6.84
CA MET A 54 -20.62 -7.61 -8.27
C MET A 54 -21.58 -6.86 -9.18
N ARG A 55 -22.82 -6.59 -8.72
CA ARG A 55 -23.78 -5.76 -9.45
C ARG A 55 -23.24 -4.36 -9.78
N ALA A 56 -22.56 -3.73 -8.82
CA ALA A 56 -21.96 -2.41 -9.02
C ALA A 56 -20.78 -2.48 -9.99
N VAL A 57 -19.95 -3.52 -9.88
CA VAL A 57 -18.79 -3.76 -10.76
C VAL A 57 -19.28 -3.96 -12.21
N THR A 58 -20.31 -4.79 -12.43
CA THR A 58 -20.93 -5.03 -13.74
C THR A 58 -21.62 -3.78 -14.29
N SER A 59 -22.30 -3.00 -13.45
CA SER A 59 -22.90 -1.72 -13.85
C SER A 59 -21.84 -0.72 -14.31
N TRP A 60 -20.69 -0.67 -13.65
CA TRP A 60 -19.55 0.14 -14.08
C TRP A 60 -19.03 -0.31 -15.44
N ALA A 61 -18.78 -1.61 -15.62
CA ALA A 61 -18.27 -2.15 -16.88
C ALA A 61 -19.21 -1.86 -18.06
N TYR A 62 -20.53 -1.98 -17.85
CA TYR A 62 -21.54 -1.60 -18.84
C TYR A 62 -21.45 -0.11 -19.19
N THR A 63 -21.43 0.75 -18.17
CA THR A 63 -21.37 2.21 -18.35
C THR A 63 -20.14 2.65 -19.13
N ILE A 64 -18.96 2.12 -18.80
CA ILE A 64 -17.69 2.40 -19.49
C ILE A 64 -17.71 1.89 -20.93
N THR A 65 -18.34 0.74 -21.17
CA THR A 65 -18.46 0.16 -22.51
C THR A 65 -19.31 1.04 -23.43
N GLU A 66 -20.44 1.55 -22.93
CA GLU A 66 -21.40 2.36 -23.71
C GLU A 66 -20.96 3.82 -23.85
N HIS A 67 -20.23 4.35 -22.88
CA HIS A 67 -19.84 5.77 -22.84
C HIS A 67 -18.33 5.95 -22.95
N THR A 68 -17.83 5.99 -24.19
CA THR A 68 -16.37 6.09 -24.47
C THR A 68 -15.72 7.32 -23.79
N HIS A 69 -16.41 8.46 -23.75
CA HIS A 69 -15.91 9.67 -23.07
C HIS A 69 -15.76 9.52 -21.54
N LEU A 70 -16.44 8.57 -20.90
CA LEU A 70 -16.23 8.22 -19.49
C LEU A 70 -15.05 7.26 -19.34
N ALA A 71 -14.92 6.30 -20.27
CA ALA A 71 -13.77 5.39 -20.32
C ALA A 71 -12.44 6.12 -20.47
N GLU A 72 -12.40 7.15 -21.32
CA GLU A 72 -11.24 8.02 -21.52
C GLU A 72 -10.85 8.81 -20.27
N ARG A 73 -11.75 8.95 -19.29
CA ARG A 73 -11.43 9.63 -18.02
C ARG A 73 -10.80 8.70 -17.00
N VAL A 74 -10.81 7.38 -17.22
CA VAL A 74 -10.25 6.42 -16.26
C VAL A 74 -8.73 6.41 -16.35
N HIS A 75 -8.08 6.95 -15.33
CA HIS A 75 -6.62 7.01 -15.20
C HIS A 75 -6.09 5.99 -14.19
N ALA A 76 -6.85 5.69 -13.14
CA ALA A 76 -6.50 4.67 -12.16
C ALA A 76 -7.68 3.72 -11.95
N LEU A 77 -7.42 2.42 -11.97
CA LEU A 77 -8.41 1.37 -11.76
C LEU A 77 -7.89 0.33 -10.79
N VAL A 78 -8.67 0.07 -9.75
CA VAL A 78 -8.45 -1.04 -8.82
C VAL A 78 -9.60 -2.02 -8.98
N LEU A 79 -9.28 -3.24 -9.40
CA LEU A 79 -10.25 -4.30 -9.64
C LEU A 79 -10.57 -5.06 -8.34
N PRO A 80 -11.78 -5.62 -8.19
CA PRO A 80 -12.08 -6.53 -7.08
C PRO A 80 -11.24 -7.81 -7.19
N ALA A 81 -11.16 -8.59 -6.12
CA ALA A 81 -10.63 -9.96 -6.23
C ALA A 81 -11.56 -10.77 -7.15
N ILE A 82 -11.01 -11.26 -8.25
CA ILE A 82 -11.76 -11.82 -9.40
C ILE A 82 -12.12 -13.30 -9.15
N GLU A 83 -11.76 -13.87 -8.00
CA GLU A 83 -12.12 -15.25 -7.61
C GLU A 83 -13.64 -15.55 -7.71
N SER A 84 -14.48 -14.51 -7.73
CA SER A 84 -15.94 -14.61 -7.84
C SER A 84 -16.54 -14.25 -9.21
N LEU A 85 -15.74 -13.99 -10.25
CA LEU A 85 -16.25 -13.53 -11.55
C LEU A 85 -16.59 -14.68 -12.50
N ASP A 86 -17.83 -14.69 -12.97
CA ASP A 86 -18.26 -15.58 -14.06
C ASP A 86 -17.57 -15.20 -15.40
N MET A 87 -17.37 -16.20 -16.25
CA MET A 87 -16.79 -16.06 -17.59
C MET A 87 -17.56 -15.06 -18.47
N SER A 88 -18.87 -14.94 -18.29
CA SER A 88 -19.68 -13.99 -19.06
C SER A 88 -19.41 -12.52 -18.66
N ASP A 89 -19.15 -12.26 -17.38
CA ASP A 89 -18.81 -10.93 -16.89
C ASP A 89 -17.37 -10.56 -17.24
N ASN A 90 -16.46 -11.53 -17.25
CA ASN A 90 -15.08 -11.38 -17.71
C ASN A 90 -14.97 -10.74 -19.10
N ALA A 91 -15.79 -11.16 -20.07
CA ALA A 91 -15.81 -10.57 -21.41
C ALA A 91 -16.24 -9.10 -21.40
N LYS A 92 -17.20 -8.72 -20.54
CA LYS A 92 -17.64 -7.32 -20.39
C LYS A 92 -16.55 -6.47 -19.77
N PHE A 93 -15.84 -7.00 -18.77
CA PHE A 93 -14.69 -6.31 -18.15
C PHE A 93 -13.58 -6.06 -19.15
N VAL A 94 -13.20 -7.06 -19.93
CA VAL A 94 -12.18 -6.91 -20.97
C VAL A 94 -12.61 -5.86 -22.00
N LYS A 95 -13.89 -5.86 -22.41
CA LYS A 95 -14.42 -4.85 -23.35
C LYS A 95 -14.36 -3.44 -22.75
N ALA A 96 -14.76 -3.27 -21.48
CA ALA A 96 -14.68 -1.99 -20.78
C ALA A 96 -13.23 -1.51 -20.64
N LEU A 97 -12.32 -2.39 -20.21
CA LEU A 97 -10.91 -2.08 -20.00
C LEU A 97 -10.21 -1.65 -21.31
N ARG A 98 -10.60 -2.23 -22.45
CA ARG A 98 -10.10 -1.80 -23.78
C ARG A 98 -10.51 -0.38 -24.17
N LYS A 99 -11.59 0.15 -23.57
CA LYS A 99 -12.04 1.53 -23.79
C LYS A 99 -11.27 2.54 -22.92
N CYS A 100 -10.62 2.09 -21.84
CA CYS A 100 -9.84 2.93 -20.93
C CYS A 100 -8.46 3.29 -21.51
N ILE A 101 -8.43 4.00 -22.64
CA ILE A 101 -7.19 4.29 -23.38
C ILE A 101 -6.16 5.13 -22.58
N ASN A 102 -6.63 5.92 -21.61
CA ASN A 102 -5.81 6.79 -20.76
C ASN A 102 -5.43 6.15 -19.42
N LEU A 103 -5.67 4.84 -19.25
CA LEU A 103 -5.34 4.14 -18.01
C LEU A 103 -3.83 4.16 -17.75
N LYS A 104 -3.44 4.69 -16.59
CA LYS A 104 -2.04 4.80 -16.14
C LYS A 104 -1.76 3.94 -14.91
N GLU A 105 -2.76 3.62 -14.10
CA GLU A 105 -2.61 2.78 -12.92
C GLU A 105 -3.62 1.63 -12.96
N LEU A 106 -3.15 0.40 -12.83
CA LEU A 106 -4.00 -0.78 -12.79
C LEU A 106 -3.58 -1.73 -11.67
N ARG A 107 -4.53 -2.11 -10.83
CA ARG A 107 -4.29 -3.02 -9.70
C ARG A 107 -5.32 -4.14 -9.67
N GLY A 108 -4.86 -5.35 -9.36
CA GLY A 108 -5.70 -6.54 -9.22
C GLY A 108 -6.15 -7.16 -10.54
N ALA A 109 -5.45 -6.89 -11.64
CA ALA A 109 -5.80 -7.49 -12.93
C ALA A 109 -5.27 -8.92 -13.08
N HIS A 110 -6.09 -9.80 -13.64
CA HIS A 110 -5.62 -11.11 -14.10
C HIS A 110 -4.86 -11.00 -15.41
N GLY A 111 -3.91 -11.91 -15.61
CA GLY A 111 -3.09 -11.95 -16.80
C GLY A 111 -3.80 -12.03 -18.14
N TRP A 112 -4.82 -12.90 -18.22
CA TRP A 112 -5.61 -13.07 -19.43
C TRP A 112 -6.38 -11.79 -19.81
N MET A 113 -6.64 -10.90 -18.84
CA MET A 113 -7.24 -9.58 -19.05
C MET A 113 -6.27 -8.55 -19.62
N LEU A 114 -5.03 -8.89 -19.95
CA LEU A 114 -4.00 -7.91 -20.34
C LEU A 114 -3.52 -8.07 -21.79
N SER A 115 -4.16 -8.92 -22.58
CA SER A 115 -3.88 -9.07 -24.01
C SER A 115 -4.52 -7.98 -24.89
N GLY A 116 -3.70 -7.31 -25.70
CA GLY A 116 -4.15 -6.40 -26.76
C GLY A 116 -4.74 -5.06 -26.29
N PHE A 117 -4.21 -4.48 -25.22
CA PHE A 117 -4.71 -3.21 -24.67
C PHE A 117 -3.99 -1.99 -25.26
N PRO A 118 -4.71 -0.87 -25.44
CA PRO A 118 -4.15 0.34 -26.03
C PRO A 118 -3.37 1.22 -25.04
N PHE A 119 -3.53 1.00 -23.73
CA PHE A 119 -2.96 1.86 -22.71
C PHE A 119 -1.49 1.52 -22.37
N ARG A 120 -0.84 2.47 -21.69
CA ARG A 120 0.53 2.39 -21.20
C ARG A 120 0.54 2.71 -19.71
N LEU A 121 0.73 1.68 -18.90
CA LEU A 121 0.72 1.76 -17.45
C LEU A 121 2.02 2.38 -16.93
N GLN A 122 1.88 3.19 -15.88
CA GLN A 122 2.96 3.71 -15.06
C GLN A 122 3.03 2.99 -13.71
N LYS A 123 1.88 2.52 -13.21
CA LYS A 123 1.79 1.71 -11.99
C LYS A 123 0.99 0.44 -12.28
N PHE A 124 1.54 -0.71 -11.91
CA PHE A 124 0.89 -1.99 -12.10
C PHE A 124 1.03 -2.88 -10.85
N GLU A 125 -0.08 -3.45 -10.40
CA GLU A 125 -0.11 -4.45 -9.32
C GLU A 125 -0.88 -5.68 -9.78
N ASN A 126 -0.25 -6.85 -9.69
CA ASN A 126 -0.93 -8.12 -9.89
C ASN A 126 -1.16 -8.81 -8.54
N LEU A 127 -2.42 -8.82 -8.09
CA LEU A 127 -2.82 -9.42 -6.82
C LEU A 127 -3.21 -10.90 -6.93
N VAL A 128 -3.15 -11.51 -8.11
CA VAL A 128 -3.67 -12.86 -8.28
C VAL A 128 -2.56 -13.82 -8.74
N PRO A 129 -2.42 -14.99 -8.10
CA PRO A 129 -1.49 -16.04 -8.54
C PRO A 129 -1.74 -16.40 -10.00
N TRP A 130 -0.65 -16.55 -10.75
CA TRP A 130 -0.73 -16.63 -12.19
C TRP A 130 -0.62 -18.07 -12.71
N GLU A 131 -1.75 -18.66 -13.08
CA GLU A 131 -1.75 -19.86 -13.91
C GLU A 131 -1.62 -19.42 -15.37
N GLY A 132 -0.38 -19.39 -15.91
CA GLY A 132 -0.13 -19.18 -17.35
C GLY A 132 0.73 -17.97 -17.76
N GLY A 133 1.15 -17.11 -16.82
CA GLY A 133 2.02 -15.95 -17.10
C GLY A 133 1.40 -14.83 -17.96
N VAL A 134 1.97 -13.63 -17.94
CA VAL A 134 1.61 -12.61 -18.94
C VAL A 134 2.40 -13.00 -20.18
N GLY A 135 1.76 -12.93 -21.35
CA GLY A 135 2.50 -13.08 -22.59
C GLY A 135 3.57 -11.99 -22.70
N ASP A 136 4.79 -12.34 -23.08
CA ASP A 136 5.92 -11.41 -23.23
C ASP A 136 5.55 -10.11 -23.98
N ASP A 137 4.58 -10.18 -24.88
CA ASP A 137 4.07 -9.06 -25.64
C ASP A 137 3.46 -7.95 -24.76
N PHE A 138 2.80 -8.27 -23.64
CA PHE A 138 2.38 -7.23 -22.71
C PHE A 138 3.60 -6.49 -22.16
N TRP A 139 4.58 -7.20 -21.59
CA TRP A 139 5.76 -6.56 -21.00
C TRP A 139 6.52 -5.69 -21.99
N LYS A 140 6.69 -6.16 -23.24
CA LYS A 140 7.31 -5.37 -24.32
C LYS A 140 6.59 -4.07 -24.62
N THR A 141 5.27 -4.01 -24.40
CA THR A 141 4.47 -2.80 -24.65
C THR A 141 4.42 -1.86 -23.44
N GLN A 142 4.75 -2.33 -22.23
CA GLN A 142 4.58 -1.57 -20.98
C GLN A 142 5.89 -0.93 -20.49
N THR A 143 6.63 -0.28 -21.40
CA THR A 143 7.93 0.34 -21.09
C THR A 143 7.83 1.56 -20.16
N GLU A 144 6.63 2.13 -19.98
CA GLU A 144 6.35 3.27 -19.09
C GLU A 144 6.21 2.89 -17.60
N ILE A 145 6.19 1.59 -17.26
CA ILE A 145 5.99 1.17 -15.87
C ILE A 145 7.16 1.65 -15.00
N ARG A 146 6.82 2.39 -13.95
CA ARG A 146 7.75 2.88 -12.92
C ARG A 146 7.56 2.18 -11.59
N VAL A 147 6.32 1.79 -11.28
CA VAL A 147 5.95 1.05 -10.07
C VAL A 147 5.32 -0.27 -10.46
N LEU A 148 5.95 -1.36 -10.06
CA LEU A 148 5.52 -2.71 -10.37
C LEU A 148 5.41 -3.50 -9.07
N SER A 149 4.27 -4.12 -8.79
CA SER A 149 4.13 -5.05 -7.68
C SER A 149 3.59 -6.39 -8.19
N LEU A 150 4.39 -7.43 -7.99
CA LEU A 150 4.18 -8.80 -8.47
C LEU A 150 4.33 -9.78 -7.29
N PRO A 151 3.50 -9.66 -6.25
CA PRO A 151 3.64 -10.39 -4.99
C PRO A 151 3.55 -11.92 -5.10
N TYR A 152 3.03 -12.45 -6.22
CA TYR A 152 2.81 -13.89 -6.41
C TYR A 152 3.59 -14.48 -7.58
N LEU A 153 4.43 -13.70 -8.27
CA LEU A 153 5.19 -14.22 -9.40
C LEU A 153 6.54 -14.76 -8.95
N PRO A 154 6.82 -16.06 -9.17
CA PRO A 154 8.13 -16.63 -8.87
C PRO A 154 9.21 -16.13 -9.84
N ASN A 155 8.81 -15.85 -11.10
CA ASN A 155 9.70 -15.37 -12.15
C ASN A 155 9.31 -13.96 -12.55
N LEU A 156 10.26 -13.04 -12.45
CA LEU A 156 10.07 -11.66 -12.88
C LEU A 156 10.34 -11.52 -14.38
N PRO A 157 9.68 -10.56 -15.06
CA PRO A 157 10.02 -10.22 -16.44
C PRO A 157 11.46 -9.67 -16.55
N SER A 158 12.00 -9.67 -17.78
CA SER A 158 13.34 -9.14 -18.03
C SER A 158 13.34 -7.61 -17.92
N PHE A 159 13.93 -7.08 -16.83
CA PHE A 159 13.93 -5.63 -16.56
C PHE A 159 14.76 -4.82 -17.55
N GLU A 160 15.86 -5.38 -18.07
CA GLU A 160 16.76 -4.65 -18.97
C GLU A 160 16.09 -4.33 -20.31
N ASN A 161 15.34 -5.29 -20.85
CA ASN A 161 14.76 -5.17 -22.18
C ASN A 161 13.29 -4.73 -22.17
N GLN A 162 12.52 -5.11 -21.15
CA GLN A 162 11.07 -4.89 -21.15
C GLN A 162 10.65 -3.73 -20.24
N LEU A 163 11.36 -3.49 -19.14
CA LEU A 163 10.91 -2.58 -18.08
C LEU A 163 12.02 -1.60 -17.64
N PRO A 164 12.55 -0.78 -18.57
CA PRO A 164 13.71 0.06 -18.32
C PRO A 164 13.47 1.15 -17.27
N ASN A 165 12.21 1.55 -17.05
CA ASN A 165 11.85 2.68 -16.17
C ASN A 165 11.43 2.28 -14.75
N VAL A 166 11.48 0.99 -14.40
CA VAL A 166 11.09 0.52 -13.07
C VAL A 166 12.05 1.08 -12.01
N ILE A 167 11.48 1.80 -11.05
CA ILE A 167 12.16 2.34 -9.87
C ILE A 167 11.60 1.78 -8.57
N ALA A 168 10.44 1.14 -8.62
CA ALA A 168 9.75 0.55 -7.49
C ALA A 168 9.28 -0.86 -7.82
N LEU A 169 9.67 -1.84 -7.00
CA LEU A 169 9.40 -3.24 -7.26
C LEU A 169 8.86 -3.94 -6.00
N GLY A 170 7.67 -4.54 -6.13
CA GLY A 170 7.06 -5.41 -5.14
C GLY A 170 7.23 -6.87 -5.55
N THR A 171 7.81 -7.71 -4.68
CA THR A 171 8.09 -9.13 -4.98
C THR A 171 7.70 -10.03 -3.80
N PRO A 172 7.56 -11.35 -4.01
CA PRO A 172 7.39 -12.28 -2.89
C PRO A 172 8.63 -12.36 -2.00
N THR A 173 9.82 -12.43 -2.59
CA THR A 173 11.12 -12.58 -1.90
C THR A 173 12.13 -11.54 -2.41
N LEU A 174 13.16 -11.28 -1.61
CA LEU A 174 14.26 -10.37 -1.96
C LEU A 174 15.26 -11.01 -2.94
N ASP A 175 15.29 -12.34 -3.06
CA ASP A 175 16.27 -13.06 -3.89
C ASP A 175 16.06 -12.84 -5.39
N VAL A 176 14.86 -12.42 -5.79
CA VAL A 176 14.51 -12.16 -7.20
C VAL A 176 14.77 -10.72 -7.62
N LEU A 177 15.26 -9.85 -6.74
CA LEU A 177 15.45 -8.44 -7.07
C LEU A 177 16.54 -8.26 -8.16
N PRO A 178 16.30 -7.42 -9.17
CA PRO A 178 17.20 -7.26 -10.30
C PRO A 178 18.43 -6.41 -9.96
N ALA A 179 19.59 -6.70 -10.54
CA ALA A 179 20.85 -5.98 -10.32
C ALA A 179 20.89 -4.55 -10.95
N ARG A 180 19.87 -3.72 -10.68
CA ARG A 180 19.75 -2.34 -11.16
C ARG A 180 19.28 -1.43 -10.03
N PRO A 181 19.58 -0.13 -10.05
CA PRO A 181 19.14 0.79 -9.01
C PRO A 181 17.61 0.79 -8.83
N LEU A 182 17.17 0.46 -7.61
CA LEU A 182 15.79 0.62 -7.16
C LEU A 182 15.72 1.70 -6.09
N GLN A 183 14.62 2.45 -6.11
CA GLN A 183 14.30 3.46 -5.10
C GLN A 183 13.32 2.94 -4.07
N ARG A 184 12.44 2.01 -4.45
CA ARG A 184 11.41 1.47 -3.56
C ARG A 184 11.29 -0.04 -3.72
N VAL A 185 11.22 -0.75 -2.60
CA VAL A 185 11.02 -2.20 -2.59
C VAL A 185 9.84 -2.54 -1.68
N GLU A 186 8.96 -3.40 -2.15
CA GLU A 186 7.94 -4.06 -1.33
C GLU A 186 8.23 -5.57 -1.31
N THR A 187 8.16 -6.22 -0.15
CA THR A 187 8.23 -7.68 -0.05
C THR A 187 7.06 -8.21 0.76
N ARG A 188 6.43 -9.33 0.34
CA ARG A 188 5.22 -9.88 1.00
C ARG A 188 5.43 -11.17 1.79
N PHE A 189 6.56 -11.83 1.57
CA PHE A 189 6.88 -13.10 2.23
C PHE A 189 8.32 -13.07 2.72
N LEU A 190 8.48 -12.92 4.02
CA LEU A 190 9.78 -13.12 4.64
C LEU A 190 9.97 -14.62 4.88
N THR A 191 10.57 -15.26 3.90
CA THR A 191 11.08 -16.63 4.04
C THR A 191 12.45 -16.67 4.70
N SER A 192 13.18 -15.54 4.71
CA SER A 192 14.52 -15.41 5.30
C SER A 192 14.63 -14.17 6.22
N ARG A 193 15.60 -14.22 7.17
CA ARG A 193 16.05 -13.05 7.96
C ARG A 193 16.97 -12.13 7.17
N ASP A 194 17.35 -12.57 5.99
CA ASP A 194 18.47 -12.00 5.29
C ASP A 194 17.99 -10.88 4.38
N PHE A 195 18.16 -9.64 4.87
CA PHE A 195 17.96 -8.45 4.08
C PHE A 195 19.27 -8.03 3.37
N SER A 196 20.35 -8.82 3.43
CA SER A 196 21.59 -8.55 2.71
C SER A 196 21.42 -8.34 1.20
N PRO A 197 20.46 -8.97 0.49
CA PRO A 197 20.21 -8.67 -0.91
C PRO A 197 19.84 -7.20 -1.17
N LEU A 198 19.37 -6.46 -0.16
CA LEU A 198 19.10 -5.02 -0.29
C LEU A 198 20.37 -4.16 -0.28
N ALA A 199 21.51 -4.67 0.18
CA ALA A 199 22.75 -3.91 0.29
C ALA A 199 23.23 -3.35 -1.07
N GLN A 200 22.92 -4.04 -2.17
CA GLN A 200 23.19 -3.57 -3.53
C GLN A 200 22.45 -2.27 -3.87
N TYR A 201 21.36 -1.95 -3.17
CA TYR A 201 20.58 -0.71 -3.32
C TYR A 201 20.84 0.29 -2.19
N SER A 202 21.86 0.09 -1.35
CA SER A 202 22.14 0.93 -0.17
C SER A 202 22.24 2.43 -0.45
N GLN A 203 22.60 2.82 -1.68
CA GLN A 203 22.70 4.22 -2.10
C GLN A 203 21.42 4.79 -2.72
N THR A 204 20.53 3.94 -3.23
CA THR A 204 19.37 4.36 -4.03
C THR A 204 18.03 4.08 -3.37
N LEU A 205 17.96 3.07 -2.50
CA LEU A 205 16.72 2.66 -1.84
C LEU A 205 16.31 3.70 -0.80
N THR A 206 15.20 4.38 -1.04
CA THR A 206 14.59 5.35 -0.13
C THR A 206 13.42 4.77 0.64
N THR A 207 12.71 3.79 0.07
CA THR A 207 11.50 3.20 0.67
C THR A 207 11.58 1.69 0.69
N LEU A 208 11.27 1.10 1.85
CA LEU A 208 11.10 -0.34 2.03
C LEU A 208 9.77 -0.60 2.71
N SER A 209 8.94 -1.45 2.09
CA SER A 209 7.70 -1.95 2.66
C SER A 209 7.80 -3.46 2.83
N VAL A 210 7.71 -3.92 4.07
CA VAL A 210 7.69 -5.33 4.43
C VAL A 210 6.25 -5.66 4.82
N ARG A 211 5.56 -6.40 3.97
CA ARG A 211 4.17 -6.78 4.15
C ARG A 211 4.05 -8.29 4.39
N GLY A 212 2.90 -8.69 4.91
CA GLY A 212 2.40 -10.05 4.77
C GLY A 212 2.78 -10.96 5.94
N ALA A 213 2.91 -12.25 5.62
CA ALA A 213 2.98 -13.29 6.62
C ALA A 213 4.44 -13.70 6.88
N LEU A 214 4.91 -13.48 8.11
CA LEU A 214 6.14 -14.05 8.68
C LEU A 214 6.01 -15.58 8.82
N ALA A 215 5.88 -16.26 7.68
CA ALA A 215 5.30 -17.61 7.52
C ALA A 215 6.04 -18.75 8.23
N SER A 216 7.11 -18.46 8.97
CA SER A 216 7.78 -19.41 9.84
C SER A 216 8.15 -18.72 11.15
N VAL A 217 7.70 -19.33 12.24
CA VAL A 217 7.92 -18.94 13.63
C VAL A 217 9.41 -18.65 13.85
N GLN A 218 9.70 -17.51 14.50
CA GLN A 218 10.99 -17.06 15.10
C GLN A 218 11.56 -15.69 14.64
N PHE A 219 10.82 -14.84 13.92
CA PHE A 219 11.36 -13.50 13.61
C PHE A 219 10.98 -12.47 14.67
N SER A 220 11.97 -11.92 15.36
CA SER A 220 11.74 -10.73 16.19
C SER A 220 11.80 -9.48 15.32
N ILE A 221 10.98 -8.47 15.62
CA ILE A 221 11.04 -7.18 14.91
C ILE A 221 12.43 -6.51 15.10
N PRO A 222 13.09 -6.56 16.27
CA PRO A 222 14.46 -6.08 16.41
C PRO A 222 15.45 -6.75 15.45
N ASP A 223 15.35 -8.06 15.19
CA ASP A 223 16.22 -8.74 14.21
C ASP A 223 15.99 -8.20 12.80
N ILE A 224 14.71 -8.04 12.40
CA ILE A 224 14.33 -7.48 11.10
C ILE A 224 14.89 -6.06 10.95
N LEU A 225 14.66 -5.19 11.95
CA LEU A 225 15.13 -3.82 11.93
C LEU A 225 16.66 -3.74 11.87
N THR A 226 17.36 -4.61 12.60
CA THR A 226 18.83 -4.68 12.58
C THR A 226 19.34 -5.06 11.20
N SER A 227 18.79 -6.13 10.62
CA SER A 227 19.15 -6.62 9.28
C SER A 227 18.92 -5.53 8.21
N ILE A 228 17.76 -4.86 8.25
CA ILE A 228 17.45 -3.74 7.34
C ILE A 228 18.41 -2.57 7.55
N ALA A 229 18.67 -2.17 8.79
CA ALA A 229 19.54 -1.03 9.08
C ALA A 229 20.98 -1.25 8.62
N VAL A 230 21.48 -2.48 8.71
CA VAL A 230 22.80 -2.86 8.20
C VAL A 230 22.84 -2.80 6.66
N SER A 231 21.82 -3.32 5.99
CA SER A 231 21.78 -3.37 4.52
C SER A 231 21.52 -2.01 3.86
N VAL A 232 20.61 -1.22 4.42
CA VAL A 232 20.13 0.05 3.80
C VAL A 232 20.04 1.18 4.84
N PRO A 233 21.17 1.63 5.42
CA PRO A 233 21.18 2.63 6.50
C PRO A 233 20.68 4.02 6.09
N ALA A 234 20.61 4.30 4.79
CA ALA A 234 20.18 5.57 4.22
C ALA A 234 18.66 5.63 3.91
N LEU A 235 17.90 4.61 4.30
CA LEU A 235 16.46 4.51 4.07
C LEU A 235 15.72 5.73 4.65
N LEU A 236 14.73 6.25 3.91
CA LEU A 236 13.89 7.39 4.31
C LEU A 236 12.54 6.92 4.87
N HIS A 237 11.99 5.85 4.31
CA HIS A 237 10.66 5.37 4.63
C HIS A 237 10.70 3.86 4.86
N LEU A 238 10.26 3.43 6.04
CA LEU A 238 10.17 2.01 6.40
C LEU A 238 8.75 1.69 6.84
N SER A 239 8.17 0.66 6.24
CA SER A 239 6.87 0.10 6.65
C SER A 239 7.03 -1.39 6.96
N ILE A 240 6.49 -1.82 8.09
CA ILE A 240 6.39 -3.24 8.47
C ILE A 240 4.93 -3.50 8.83
N ILE A 241 4.23 -4.25 7.99
CA ILE A 241 2.79 -4.52 8.10
C ILE A 241 2.56 -6.03 8.13
N GLU A 242 2.10 -6.53 9.27
CA GLU A 242 1.74 -7.93 9.48
C GLU A 242 0.23 -8.14 9.39
N HIS A 243 -0.22 -8.97 8.44
CA HIS A 243 -1.66 -9.22 8.21
C HIS A 243 -2.19 -10.53 8.79
N ARG A 244 -1.32 -11.46 9.20
CA ARG A 244 -1.73 -12.79 9.70
C ARG A 244 -1.42 -12.95 11.18
N LYS A 245 -2.20 -13.82 11.84
CA LYS A 245 -1.97 -14.24 13.23
C LYS A 245 -0.71 -15.10 13.22
N MET A 246 0.45 -14.49 13.43
CA MET A 246 1.63 -15.26 13.79
C MET A 246 2.11 -14.87 15.17
N PHE A 247 2.64 -15.89 15.82
CA PHE A 247 3.30 -15.76 17.10
C PHE A 247 4.70 -15.22 16.83
N LEU A 248 4.85 -13.89 16.89
CA LEU A 248 6.18 -13.29 16.97
C LEU A 248 6.86 -13.83 18.24
N PRO A 249 8.07 -14.39 18.18
CA PRO A 249 8.82 -14.69 19.39
C PRO A 249 8.99 -13.41 20.20
N HIS A 250 8.99 -13.57 21.50
CA HIS A 250 9.28 -12.48 22.39
C HIS A 250 10.74 -12.02 22.20
N SER A 251 10.97 -10.70 22.14
CA SER A 251 12.33 -10.14 22.16
C SER A 251 12.50 -9.36 23.45
N PRO A 252 13.54 -9.67 24.25
CA PRO A 252 13.81 -8.93 25.48
C PRO A 252 14.37 -7.54 25.21
N ASP A 253 14.83 -7.27 23.99
CA ASP A 253 15.54 -6.04 23.66
C ASP A 253 14.60 -5.02 22.99
N PRO A 254 14.47 -3.80 23.55
CA PRO A 254 13.71 -2.74 22.88
C PRO A 254 14.40 -2.37 21.55
N PRO A 255 13.68 -1.95 20.51
CA PRO A 255 14.27 -1.58 19.21
C PRO A 255 15.07 -0.26 19.26
N THR A 256 14.98 0.48 20.37
CA THR A 256 15.54 1.81 20.59
C THR A 256 17.02 1.91 20.20
N PRO A 257 17.91 0.95 20.53
CA PRO A 257 19.31 1.00 20.10
C PRO A 257 19.48 0.96 18.57
N ILE A 258 18.62 0.23 17.87
CA ILE A 258 18.66 0.06 16.41
C ILE A 258 18.27 1.39 15.75
N PHE A 259 17.20 2.02 16.19
CA PHE A 259 16.77 3.32 15.69
C PHE A 259 17.81 4.43 15.92
N ARG A 260 18.57 4.34 17.00
CA ARG A 260 19.61 5.33 17.34
C ARG A 260 20.85 5.25 16.47
N LYS A 261 21.27 4.04 16.09
CA LYS A 261 22.57 3.81 15.42
C LYS A 261 22.44 3.32 13.98
N GLY A 262 21.37 2.60 13.67
CA GLY A 262 21.17 1.91 12.40
C GLY A 262 20.65 2.81 11.29
N PHE A 263 19.63 3.63 11.59
CA PHE A 263 18.95 4.43 10.58
C PHE A 263 19.41 5.89 10.57
N ARG A 264 20.17 6.29 9.54
CA ARG A 264 20.77 7.64 9.47
C ARG A 264 19.85 8.70 8.89
N LYS A 265 18.85 8.31 8.09
CA LYS A 265 18.00 9.24 7.34
C LYS A 265 16.49 8.94 7.43
N LEU A 266 16.10 7.99 8.27
CA LEU A 266 14.70 7.54 8.36
C LEU A 266 13.79 8.69 8.79
N LYS A 267 12.82 9.05 7.95
CA LYS A 267 11.85 10.13 8.14
C LYS A 267 10.48 9.62 8.54
N THR A 268 10.06 8.48 7.99
CA THR A 268 8.76 7.87 8.33
C THR A 268 8.92 6.40 8.68
N PHE A 269 8.20 5.98 9.72
CA PHE A 269 8.15 4.59 10.16
C PHE A 269 6.70 4.17 10.34
N VAL A 270 6.31 3.05 9.73
CA VAL A 270 5.00 2.43 9.89
C VAL A 270 5.18 1.04 10.46
N LEU A 271 4.49 0.75 11.55
CA LEU A 271 4.47 -0.56 12.18
C LEU A 271 3.02 -0.97 12.43
N GLN A 272 2.55 -2.00 11.76
CA GLN A 272 1.25 -2.60 12.03
C GLN A 272 1.49 -4.07 12.40
N VAL A 273 1.27 -4.42 13.66
CA VAL A 273 1.49 -5.77 14.19
C VAL A 273 0.28 -6.23 14.98
N ARG A 274 -0.11 -7.50 14.90
CA ARG A 274 -1.30 -7.96 15.63
C ARG A 274 -1.14 -7.91 17.14
N ASN A 275 0.02 -8.29 17.68
CA ASN A 275 0.28 -8.28 19.11
C ASN A 275 1.52 -7.42 19.41
N ILE A 276 1.32 -6.26 20.03
CA ILE A 276 2.40 -5.36 20.41
C ILE A 276 3.03 -5.67 21.77
N GLU A 277 2.36 -6.46 22.61
CA GLU A 277 2.83 -6.77 23.97
C GLU A 277 4.17 -7.51 23.95
N ARG A 278 4.33 -8.41 22.97
CA ARG A 278 5.58 -9.15 22.75
C ARG A 278 6.76 -8.29 22.35
N PHE A 279 6.51 -7.04 21.99
CA PHE A 279 7.53 -6.06 21.67
C PHE A 279 8.26 -5.55 22.91
N TRP A 280 7.61 -5.61 24.09
CA TRP A 280 8.01 -4.83 25.27
C TRP A 280 8.11 -5.57 26.59
N SER A 281 7.56 -6.79 26.72
CA SER A 281 7.76 -7.51 27.97
C SER A 281 9.27 -7.61 28.26
N THR A 282 9.74 -6.98 29.32
CA THR A 282 11.07 -7.29 29.87
C THR A 282 10.94 -8.34 30.98
N GLU A 283 9.70 -8.74 31.28
CA GLU A 283 9.36 -9.66 32.35
C GLU A 283 9.33 -11.08 31.79
N SER A 284 10.48 -11.73 31.91
CA SER A 284 10.68 -13.17 31.72
C SER A 284 9.88 -14.04 32.70
N ASP A 285 9.08 -13.44 33.58
CA ASP A 285 8.41 -14.11 34.70
C ASP A 285 6.90 -14.33 34.47
N ALA A 286 6.38 -14.05 33.26
CA ALA A 286 5.02 -14.43 32.93
C ALA A 286 4.90 -15.97 33.00
N PRO A 287 4.12 -16.53 33.95
CA PRO A 287 3.97 -17.97 34.06
C PRO A 287 3.40 -18.53 32.75
N ASP A 288 3.68 -19.80 32.46
CA ASP A 288 3.19 -20.62 31.32
C ASP A 288 1.65 -20.75 31.26
N SER A 289 0.88 -19.71 31.60
CA SER A 289 -0.57 -19.68 31.48
C SER A 289 -0.93 -19.64 30.00
N THR A 290 -1.20 -20.83 29.46
CA THR A 290 -1.78 -21.07 28.15
C THR A 290 -3.21 -20.52 28.01
N ASP A 291 -3.81 -20.01 29.09
CA ASP A 291 -5.11 -19.33 29.08
C ASP A 291 -4.94 -17.85 28.67
N SER A 292 -4.68 -17.66 27.38
CA SER A 292 -4.39 -16.38 26.73
C SER A 292 -5.63 -15.49 26.45
N ASN A 293 -6.65 -15.50 27.31
CA ASN A 293 -7.94 -14.92 26.93
C ASN A 293 -8.20 -13.48 27.35
N ASP A 294 -7.60 -12.92 28.40
CA ASP A 294 -8.07 -11.62 28.93
C ASP A 294 -6.93 -10.69 29.41
N TYR A 295 -5.89 -10.44 28.60
CA TYR A 295 -5.10 -9.22 28.81
C TYR A 295 -5.84 -8.05 28.16
N GLU A 296 -6.80 -7.48 28.91
CA GLU A 296 -7.41 -6.18 28.59
C GLU A 296 -6.39 -5.06 28.87
N MET A 297 -5.41 -4.89 27.99
CA MET A 297 -4.52 -3.74 28.07
C MET A 297 -5.27 -2.44 27.69
N ASN A 298 -4.88 -1.35 28.32
CA ASN A 298 -5.18 0.00 27.80
C ASN A 298 -4.28 0.26 26.59
N HIS A 299 -4.49 -0.42 25.45
CA HIS A 299 -3.43 -0.52 24.44
C HIS A 299 -3.03 0.83 23.81
N LEU A 300 -3.87 1.87 23.84
CA LEU A 300 -3.54 3.15 23.21
C LEU A 300 -2.36 3.88 23.89
N PRO A 301 -2.37 4.11 25.22
CA PRO A 301 -1.20 4.61 25.96
C PRO A 301 0.12 3.88 25.64
N ASP A 302 0.08 2.56 25.47
CA ASP A 302 1.28 1.78 25.16
C ASP A 302 1.75 1.95 23.71
N LEU A 303 0.83 2.04 22.75
CA LEU A 303 1.15 2.42 21.37
C LEU A 303 1.79 3.82 21.31
N GLU A 304 1.22 4.77 22.06
CA GLU A 304 1.73 6.14 22.15
C GLU A 304 3.13 6.17 22.77
N ARG A 305 3.31 5.49 23.90
CA ARG A 305 4.59 5.39 24.59
C ARG A 305 5.66 4.79 23.67
N LEU A 306 5.32 3.70 22.97
CA LEU A 306 6.21 3.07 22.00
C LEU A 306 6.59 4.05 20.88
N GLY A 307 5.61 4.75 20.31
CA GLY A 307 5.85 5.72 19.24
C GLY A 307 6.75 6.87 19.68
N VAL A 308 6.54 7.36 20.91
CA VAL A 308 7.36 8.41 21.51
C VAL A 308 8.79 7.93 21.70
N ASP A 309 8.99 6.70 22.18
CA ASP A 309 10.31 6.13 22.41
C ASP A 309 11.07 5.90 21.09
N ILE A 310 10.39 5.42 20.04
CA ILE A 310 10.97 5.29 18.69
C ILE A 310 11.37 6.66 18.14
N LEU A 311 10.49 7.68 18.23
CA LEU A 311 10.81 9.03 17.79
C LEU A 311 12.01 9.59 18.56
N LYS A 312 12.03 9.48 19.89
CA LYS A 312 13.18 9.91 20.72
C LYS A 312 14.47 9.19 20.35
N ALA A 313 14.39 7.91 19.99
CA ALA A 313 15.54 7.11 19.58
C ALA A 313 16.10 7.53 18.21
N CYS A 314 15.25 7.97 17.28
CA CYS A 314 15.63 8.33 15.92
C CYS A 314 15.41 9.84 15.68
N PRO A 315 16.44 10.70 15.81
CA PRO A 315 16.31 12.15 15.64
C PRO A 315 15.81 12.60 14.26
N THR A 316 16.08 11.80 13.22
CA THR A 316 15.66 12.09 11.84
C THR A 316 14.21 11.70 11.56
N LEU A 317 13.60 10.88 12.43
CA LEU A 317 12.23 10.44 12.27
C LEU A 317 11.27 11.59 12.57
N LEU A 318 10.42 11.90 11.59
CA LEU A 318 9.43 12.96 11.64
C LEU A 318 8.03 12.43 11.93
N ARG A 319 7.75 11.19 11.49
CA ARG A 319 6.44 10.55 11.65
C ARG A 319 6.60 9.07 11.97
N ALA A 320 5.87 8.61 12.98
CA ALA A 320 5.66 7.20 13.27
C ALA A 320 4.17 6.90 13.21
N ALA A 321 3.76 5.81 12.58
CA ALA A 321 2.40 5.30 12.65
C ALA A 321 2.43 3.87 13.16
N ILE A 322 1.74 3.62 14.26
CA ILE A 322 1.78 2.34 14.96
C ILE A 322 0.35 1.82 15.09
N GLY A 323 0.12 0.59 14.67
CA GLY A 323 -1.16 -0.08 14.73
C GLY A 323 -1.06 -1.43 15.40
N SER A 324 -2.07 -1.77 16.19
CA SER A 324 -2.24 -3.09 16.76
C SER A 324 -3.69 -3.57 16.72
N GLU A 325 -3.89 -4.87 16.53
CA GLU A 325 -5.21 -5.50 16.63
C GLU A 325 -5.47 -5.82 18.10
N VAL A 326 -6.37 -5.07 18.71
CA VAL A 326 -6.63 -5.10 20.16
C VAL A 326 -7.64 -6.18 20.50
N VAL A 327 -8.74 -6.21 19.75
CA VAL A 327 -9.76 -7.26 19.78
C VAL A 327 -9.98 -7.69 18.34
N ARG A 328 -10.46 -8.92 18.11
CA ARG A 328 -10.75 -9.41 16.76
C ARG A 328 -11.58 -8.40 15.97
N GLY A 329 -11.00 -7.81 14.93
CA GLY A 329 -11.65 -6.82 14.08
C GLY A 329 -11.64 -5.37 14.60
N GLN A 330 -11.06 -5.09 15.76
CA GLN A 330 -10.83 -3.74 16.27
C GLN A 330 -9.32 -3.44 16.27
N GLU A 331 -8.92 -2.58 15.35
CA GLU A 331 -7.55 -2.08 15.28
C GLU A 331 -7.46 -0.74 16.00
N MET A 332 -6.48 -0.60 16.88
CA MET A 332 -6.09 0.70 17.43
C MET A 332 -4.86 1.19 16.69
N ARG A 333 -4.90 2.46 16.29
CA ARG A 333 -3.85 3.08 15.49
C ARG A 333 -3.51 4.44 16.09
N CYS A 334 -2.23 4.72 16.21
CA CYS A 334 -1.70 5.98 16.68
C CYS A 334 -0.74 6.54 15.63
N VAL A 335 -0.89 7.82 15.31
CA VAL A 335 0.06 8.56 14.48
C VAL A 335 0.76 9.56 15.37
N LEU A 336 2.09 9.50 15.38
CA LEU A 336 2.93 10.44 16.11
C LEU A 336 3.72 11.27 15.12
N THR A 337 3.74 12.58 15.36
CA THR A 337 4.46 13.55 14.53
C THR A 337 5.40 14.39 15.38
N ARG A 338 6.58 14.68 14.86
CA ARG A 338 7.55 15.60 15.44
C ARG A 338 7.56 16.89 14.62
N ALA A 339 7.41 18.02 15.29
CA ALA A 339 7.61 19.32 14.65
C ALA A 339 9.06 19.48 14.15
N ASN A 340 9.24 20.11 12.99
CA ASN A 340 10.56 20.34 12.39
C ASN A 340 11.54 20.95 13.40
N GLY A 341 12.76 20.41 13.46
CA GLY A 341 13.83 20.92 14.34
C GLY A 341 13.92 20.29 15.73
N GLY A 342 13.34 19.11 15.94
CA GLY A 342 13.41 18.42 17.24
C GLY A 342 12.38 18.91 18.26
N GLY A 343 11.29 19.50 17.79
CA GLY A 343 10.22 20.02 18.64
C GLY A 343 9.40 18.93 19.34
N ALA A 344 8.35 19.37 20.05
CA ALA A 344 7.44 18.49 20.76
C ALA A 344 6.88 17.38 19.85
N ILE A 345 6.74 16.19 20.42
CA ILE A 345 6.08 15.05 19.76
C ILE A 345 4.59 15.17 20.07
N GLN A 346 3.77 15.20 19.02
CA GLN A 346 2.32 15.15 19.12
C GLN A 346 1.86 13.74 18.76
N ALA A 347 1.02 13.15 19.61
CA ALA A 347 0.37 11.87 19.35
C ALA A 347 -1.11 12.13 19.05
N GLU A 348 -1.61 11.48 18.00
CA GLU A 348 -3.01 11.52 17.59
C GLU A 348 -3.51 10.10 17.42
N ALA A 349 -4.53 9.73 18.17
CA ALA A 349 -5.25 8.48 17.99
C ALA A 349 -6.14 8.60 16.75
N VAL A 350 -6.00 7.65 15.81
CA VAL A 350 -6.73 7.70 14.54
C VAL A 350 -7.53 6.42 14.35
N THR A 351 -8.85 6.55 14.31
CA THR A 351 -9.77 5.41 14.15
C THR A 351 -9.84 4.91 12.70
N ALA A 352 -9.65 5.79 11.72
CA ALA A 352 -9.82 5.48 10.29
C ALA A 352 -8.51 5.57 9.47
N LEU A 353 -7.38 5.16 10.04
CA LEU A 353 -6.09 5.26 9.34
C LEU A 353 -5.83 4.08 8.40
N GLU A 354 -5.91 4.28 7.09
CA GLU A 354 -5.44 3.28 6.13
C GLU A 354 -3.89 3.27 6.09
N PHE A 355 -3.25 2.26 6.69
CA PHE A 355 -1.78 2.14 6.65
C PHE A 355 -1.21 2.05 5.24
N GLU A 356 -1.97 1.49 4.29
CA GLU A 356 -1.59 1.47 2.88
C GLU A 356 -1.47 2.86 2.27
N ALA A 357 -2.24 3.84 2.77
CA ALA A 357 -2.14 5.23 2.35
C ALA A 357 -0.89 5.92 2.92
N LEU A 358 -0.35 5.41 4.02
CA LEU A 358 0.92 5.86 4.60
C LEU A 358 2.13 5.14 4.00
N ASP A 359 1.92 4.05 3.29
CA ASP A 359 2.98 3.33 2.60
C ASP A 359 3.46 4.14 1.39
N MET A 360 4.66 4.69 1.51
CA MET A 360 5.33 5.49 0.49
C MET A 360 5.74 4.64 -0.75
N PHE A 361 5.45 3.33 -0.77
CA PHE A 361 5.69 2.50 -1.94
C PHE A 361 4.86 2.99 -3.14
N TRP A 362 3.56 3.25 -2.96
CA TRP A 362 2.66 3.67 -4.04
C TRP A 362 2.58 5.19 -4.23
N ASN A 363 2.75 5.95 -3.14
CA ASN A 363 2.52 7.39 -3.05
C ASN A 363 3.79 8.08 -2.51
N PRO A 364 4.78 8.35 -3.37
CA PRO A 364 6.06 8.95 -2.97
C PRO A 364 5.94 10.43 -2.58
#